data_AF-A0A1J3JWU6-F1
#
_entry.id   AF-A0A1J3JWU6-F1
#
_cell.length_a   1.000
_cell.length_b   1.000
_cell.length_c   1.000
_cell.angle_alpha   90.00
_cell.angle_beta   90.00
_cell.angle_gamma   90.00
#
_symmetry.space_group_name_H-M   'P 1'
#
loop_
_entity.id
_entity.type
_entity.pdbx_description
1 polymer ?
#
loop_
_entity_poly.entity_id
_entity_poly.type
_entity_poly.pdbx_seq_one_letter_code
_entity_poly.pdbx_strand_id
1 'polypeptide(L)'
;CFQKFGDRVKHWITINEPFTVVRHGYILGIKAPGRCSSFTNPDCTGGDGATEPYIVGHNFLLAHGAAVKVYREKYQETQKGEIGIVLQTDWHYPFSDSYADRSAAARAMAFSFDYFMEPIVNGKYPTEMVNHVKDGRLPTFTPEESSMLKGS
;
A
#
# COMPACT_ATOMS: atom_id res chain seq x y z
N CYS A 1 14.25 5.49 -15.15
CA CYS A 1 13.41 6.68 -15.45
C CYS A 1 14.10 7.99 -15.08
N PHE A 2 14.45 8.22 -13.81
CA PHE A 2 15.03 9.48 -13.32
C PHE A 2 16.21 10.00 -14.15
N GLN A 3 17.21 9.17 -14.42
CA GLN A 3 18.39 9.57 -15.21
C GLN A 3 18.06 10.05 -16.62
N LYS A 4 17.07 9.43 -17.28
CA LYS A 4 16.80 9.65 -18.71
C LYS A 4 15.82 10.77 -19.00
N PHE A 5 14.92 11.06 -18.05
CA PHE A 5 13.82 12.00 -18.27
C PHE A 5 13.73 13.09 -17.22
N GLY A 6 14.47 13.01 -16.12
CA GLY A 6 14.39 13.97 -15.02
C GLY A 6 14.99 15.34 -15.33
N ASP A 7 15.66 15.49 -16.48
CA ASP A 7 15.96 16.80 -17.07
C ASP A 7 14.67 17.60 -17.32
N ARG A 8 13.59 16.94 -17.73
CA ARG A 8 12.29 17.54 -18.08
C ARG A 8 11.15 17.19 -17.12
N VAL A 9 11.08 15.95 -16.66
CA VAL A 9 10.01 15.47 -15.76
C VAL A 9 10.32 15.90 -14.33
N LYS A 10 9.41 16.70 -13.75
CA LYS A 10 9.54 17.27 -12.41
C LYS A 10 8.57 16.72 -11.37
N HIS A 11 7.59 15.91 -11.78
CA HIS A 11 6.68 15.26 -10.85
C HIS A 11 6.65 13.77 -11.15
N TRP A 12 6.95 12.96 -10.14
CA TRP A 12 7.06 11.52 -10.25
C TRP A 12 6.04 10.84 -9.35
N ILE A 13 5.40 9.82 -9.91
CA ILE A 13 4.57 8.89 -9.16
C ILE A 13 5.27 7.53 -9.19
N THR A 14 5.48 6.91 -8.03
CA THR A 14 6.13 5.59 -7.95
C THR A 14 5.18 4.47 -8.34
N ILE A 15 4.06 4.35 -7.62
CA ILE A 15 3.08 3.28 -7.74
C ILE A 15 1.70 3.93 -7.77
N ASN A 16 0.88 3.51 -8.73
CA ASN A 16 -0.50 3.94 -8.84
C ASN A 16 -1.41 2.94 -8.13
N GLU A 17 -2.13 3.42 -7.11
CA GLU A 17 -3.19 2.70 -6.41
C GLU A 17 -2.80 1.29 -5.94
N PRO A 18 -1.84 1.16 -5.00
CA PRO A 18 -1.37 -0.15 -4.56
C PRO A 18 -2.50 -1.01 -3.95
N PHE A 19 -3.47 -0.39 -3.26
CA PHE A 19 -4.63 -1.11 -2.73
C PHE A 19 -5.50 -1.74 -3.82
N THR A 20 -5.68 -1.07 -4.97
CA THR A 20 -6.41 -1.60 -6.12
C THR A 20 -5.76 -2.90 -6.62
N VAL A 21 -4.43 -2.97 -6.65
CA VAL A 21 -3.71 -4.19 -7.06
C VAL A 21 -3.83 -5.29 -6.02
N VAL A 22 -3.66 -4.95 -4.74
CA VAL A 22 -3.81 -5.91 -3.63
C VAL A 22 -5.22 -6.52 -3.64
N ARG A 23 -6.26 -5.70 -3.68
CA ARG A 23 -7.65 -6.16 -3.65
C ARG A 23 -8.04 -6.95 -4.90
N HIS A 24 -7.81 -6.39 -6.09
CA HIS A 24 -8.32 -7.02 -7.31
C HIS A 24 -7.40 -8.11 -7.86
N GLY A 25 -6.10 -8.05 -7.58
CA GLY A 25 -5.10 -8.98 -8.09
C GLY A 25 -4.80 -10.16 -7.18
N TYR A 26 -5.00 -10.00 -5.86
CA TYR A 26 -4.60 -10.99 -4.84
C TYR A 26 -5.69 -11.37 -3.84
N ILE A 27 -6.83 -10.65 -3.79
CA ILE A 27 -8.01 -11.05 -3.00
C ILE A 27 -9.09 -11.61 -3.93
N LEU A 28 -9.53 -10.84 -4.93
CA LEU A 28 -10.63 -11.22 -5.82
C LEU A 28 -10.16 -11.99 -7.07
N GLY A 29 -8.88 -11.83 -7.45
CA GLY A 29 -8.29 -12.45 -8.64
C GLY A 29 -8.92 -12.02 -9.98
N ILE A 30 -9.54 -10.84 -10.04
CA ILE A 30 -10.20 -10.29 -11.24
C ILE A 30 -9.33 -9.35 -12.07
N LYS A 31 -8.14 -9.00 -11.56
CA LYS A 31 -7.09 -8.27 -12.30
C LYS A 31 -5.80 -9.07 -12.23
N ALA A 32 -4.87 -8.81 -13.17
CA ALA A 32 -3.57 -9.46 -13.16
C ALA A 32 -2.86 -9.32 -11.79
N PRO A 33 -2.18 -10.37 -11.28
CA PRO A 33 -1.98 -11.69 -11.92
C PRO A 33 -3.14 -12.68 -11.78
N GLY A 34 -4.26 -12.27 -11.18
CA GLY A 34 -5.47 -13.10 -11.04
C GLY A 34 -5.32 -14.16 -9.95
N ARG A 35 -4.61 -13.84 -8.86
CA ARG A 35 -4.37 -14.76 -7.75
C ARG A 35 -5.41 -14.56 -6.66
N CYS A 36 -5.87 -15.66 -6.07
CA CYS A 36 -6.76 -15.67 -4.91
C CYS A 36 -6.86 -17.09 -4.33
N SER A 37 -7.51 -17.22 -3.17
CA SER A 37 -7.91 -18.53 -2.65
C SER A 37 -8.97 -19.16 -3.57
N SER A 38 -8.87 -20.47 -3.83
CA SER A 38 -9.74 -21.18 -4.79
C SER A 38 -11.25 -21.06 -4.51
N PHE A 39 -11.65 -20.88 -3.25
CA PHE A 39 -13.05 -20.69 -2.87
C PHE A 39 -13.59 -19.28 -3.20
N THR A 40 -12.73 -18.28 -3.41
CA THR A 40 -13.14 -16.90 -3.73
C THR A 40 -13.53 -16.78 -5.20
N ASN A 41 -12.73 -17.37 -6.10
CA ASN A 41 -12.99 -17.38 -7.53
C ASN A 41 -12.32 -18.62 -8.15
N PRO A 42 -13.10 -19.53 -8.78
CA PRO A 42 -12.58 -20.74 -9.43
C PRO A 42 -11.59 -20.47 -10.58
N ASP A 43 -11.67 -19.30 -11.20
CA ASP A 43 -10.84 -18.92 -12.35
C ASP A 43 -9.47 -18.33 -11.94
N CYS A 44 -9.20 -18.23 -10.63
CA CYS A 44 -7.92 -17.75 -10.15
C CYS A 44 -6.76 -18.65 -10.59
N THR A 45 -5.63 -18.03 -10.88
CA THR A 45 -4.39 -18.72 -11.27
C THR A 45 -3.70 -19.44 -10.10
N GLY A 46 -4.35 -19.47 -8.93
CA GLY A 46 -3.87 -20.00 -7.66
C GLY A 46 -3.62 -18.91 -6.62
N GLY A 47 -3.02 -19.31 -5.49
CA GLY A 47 -2.60 -18.40 -4.42
C GLY A 47 -3.48 -18.44 -3.18
N ASP A 48 -3.23 -17.50 -2.28
CA ASP A 48 -3.92 -17.40 -0.99
C ASP A 48 -4.29 -15.94 -0.66
N GLY A 49 -5.58 -15.65 -0.77
CA GLY A 49 -6.15 -14.34 -0.48
C GLY A 49 -6.13 -13.96 1.01
N ALA A 50 -5.76 -14.88 1.91
CA ALA A 50 -5.57 -14.57 3.33
C ALA A 50 -4.16 -14.05 3.65
N THR A 51 -3.17 -14.29 2.78
CA THR A 51 -1.74 -14.02 3.06
C THR A 51 -1.09 -13.12 1.99
N GLU A 52 -1.25 -13.44 0.71
CA GLU A 52 -0.61 -12.72 -0.40
C GLU A 52 -0.91 -11.22 -0.45
N PRO A 53 -2.14 -10.75 -0.15
CA PRO A 53 -2.45 -9.31 -0.11
C PRO A 53 -1.48 -8.52 0.77
N TYR A 54 -1.10 -9.08 1.92
CA TYR A 54 -0.22 -8.41 2.88
C TYR A 54 1.23 -8.42 2.43
N ILE A 55 1.69 -9.53 1.83
CA ILE A 55 3.03 -9.65 1.25
C ILE A 55 3.22 -8.66 0.11
N VAL A 56 2.23 -8.57 -0.79
CA VAL A 56 2.27 -7.67 -1.95
C VAL A 56 2.22 -6.21 -1.49
N GLY A 57 1.30 -5.86 -0.59
CA GLY A 57 1.20 -4.50 -0.05
C GLY A 57 2.49 -4.06 0.66
N HIS A 58 3.11 -4.96 1.43
CA HIS A 58 4.40 -4.70 2.08
C HIS A 58 5.51 -4.41 1.05
N ASN A 59 5.63 -5.25 0.02
CA ASN A 59 6.63 -5.03 -1.03
C ASN A 59 6.39 -3.75 -1.84
N PHE A 60 5.15 -3.34 -2.06
CA PHE A 60 4.86 -2.05 -2.69
C PHE A 60 5.32 -0.86 -1.84
N LEU A 61 5.14 -0.93 -0.52
CA LEU A 61 5.67 0.09 0.38
C LEU A 61 7.20 0.14 0.31
N LEU A 62 7.88 -1.00 0.44
CA LEU A 62 9.35 -1.06 0.36
C LEU A 62 9.88 -0.55 -0.99
N ALA A 63 9.23 -0.92 -2.10
CA ALA A 63 9.60 -0.45 -3.43
C ALA A 63 9.40 1.06 -3.59
N HIS A 64 8.30 1.61 -3.06
CA HIS A 64 8.07 3.05 -3.01
C HIS A 64 9.17 3.76 -2.21
N GLY A 65 9.42 3.35 -0.97
CA GLY A 65 10.44 3.96 -0.11
C GLY A 65 11.84 3.90 -0.74
N ALA A 66 12.21 2.76 -1.34
CA ALA A 66 13.49 2.61 -2.03
C ALA A 66 13.61 3.53 -3.25
N ALA A 67 12.55 3.66 -4.06
CA ALA A 67 12.54 4.54 -5.23
C ALA A 67 12.64 6.01 -4.82
N VAL A 68 11.90 6.42 -3.79
CA VAL A 68 11.96 7.76 -3.21
C VAL A 68 13.36 8.07 -2.68
N LYS A 69 13.94 7.15 -1.91
CA LYS A 69 15.30 7.30 -1.36
C LYS A 69 16.31 7.55 -2.48
N VAL A 70 16.30 6.72 -3.53
CA VAL A 70 17.18 6.90 -4.69
C VAL A 70 16.95 8.23 -5.39
N TYR A 71 15.71 8.67 -5.55
CA TYR A 71 15.39 9.96 -6.16
C TYR A 71 15.96 11.13 -5.35
N ARG A 72 15.64 11.17 -4.05
CA ARG A 72 16.09 12.21 -3.12
C ARG A 72 17.60 12.30 -3.04
N GLU A 73 18.28 11.16 -2.89
CA GLU A 73 19.73 11.11 -2.70
C GLU A 73 20.54 11.43 -3.97
N LYS A 74 20.05 11.05 -5.15
CA LYS A 74 20.86 11.11 -6.38
C LYS A 74 20.39 12.12 -7.41
N TYR A 75 19.12 12.50 -7.39
CA TYR A 75 18.49 13.21 -8.50
C TYR A 75 17.77 14.49 -8.07
N GLN A 76 17.20 14.57 -6.87
CA GLN A 76 16.33 15.69 -6.51
C GLN A 76 17.07 17.04 -6.47
N GLU A 77 18.31 17.08 -5.98
CA GLU A 77 19.10 18.32 -5.93
C GLU A 77 19.34 18.91 -7.34
N THR A 78 19.69 18.05 -8.30
CA THR A 78 20.01 18.48 -9.67
C THR A 78 18.76 18.67 -10.52
N GLN A 79 17.76 17.81 -10.35
CA GLN A 79 16.56 17.80 -11.18
C GLN A 79 15.46 18.71 -10.64
N LYS A 80 15.48 19.06 -9.34
CA LYS A 80 14.51 19.94 -8.67
C LYS A 80 13.06 19.51 -8.87
N GLY A 81 12.81 18.20 -8.85
CA GLY A 81 11.46 17.64 -8.93
C GLY A 81 10.96 17.08 -7.61
N GLU A 82 9.74 16.60 -7.64
CA GLU A 82 8.99 16.00 -6.54
C GLU A 82 8.62 14.56 -6.87
N ILE A 83 8.48 13.73 -5.84
CA ILE A 83 8.14 12.32 -5.98
C ILE A 83 7.13 11.94 -4.89
N GLY A 84 6.18 11.08 -5.24
CA GLY A 84 5.22 10.54 -4.29
C GLY A 84 4.53 9.27 -4.82
N ILE A 85 3.50 8.84 -4.10
CA ILE A 85 2.65 7.71 -4.46
C ILE A 85 1.23 8.21 -4.74
N VAL A 86 0.47 7.49 -5.57
CA VAL A 86 -0.96 7.74 -5.76
C VAL A 86 -1.75 6.68 -5.00
N LEU A 87 -2.60 7.13 -4.09
CA LEU A 87 -3.48 6.26 -3.30
C LEU A 87 -4.92 6.43 -3.77
N GLN A 88 -5.58 5.32 -4.08
CA GLN A 88 -7.03 5.28 -4.22
C GLN A 88 -7.66 5.48 -2.84
N THR A 89 -8.73 6.27 -2.79
CA THR A 89 -9.46 6.53 -1.55
C THR A 89 -10.96 6.46 -1.80
N ASP A 90 -11.65 5.75 -0.92
CA ASP A 90 -13.11 5.77 -0.81
C ASP A 90 -13.43 6.27 0.59
N TRP A 91 -14.37 7.21 0.69
CA TRP A 91 -14.83 7.65 1.99
C TRP A 91 -15.88 6.69 2.55
N HIS A 92 -15.68 6.21 3.77
CA HIS A 92 -16.56 5.26 4.42
C HIS A 92 -17.45 5.97 5.46
N TYR A 93 -18.75 6.08 5.16
CA TYR A 93 -19.74 6.54 6.14
C TYR A 93 -20.23 5.36 7.00
N PRO A 94 -20.43 5.57 8.31
CA PRO A 94 -21.06 4.56 9.15
C PRO A 94 -22.51 4.35 8.71
N PHE A 95 -22.98 3.09 8.78
CA PHE A 95 -24.36 2.76 8.41
C PHE A 95 -25.40 3.38 9.36
N SER A 96 -25.05 3.50 10.65
CA SER A 96 -25.86 4.19 11.67
C SER A 96 -24.98 4.90 12.70
N ASP A 97 -25.60 5.61 13.64
CA ASP A 97 -24.92 6.25 14.77
C ASP A 97 -24.52 5.27 15.88
N SER A 98 -24.57 3.96 15.64
CA SER A 98 -24.06 2.99 16.59
C SER A 98 -22.53 3.09 16.71
N TYR A 99 -22.00 2.77 17.89
CA TYR A 99 -20.54 2.67 18.07
C TYR A 99 -19.93 1.60 17.14
N ALA A 100 -20.65 0.50 16.93
CA ALA A 100 -20.22 -0.60 16.07
C ALA A 100 -20.02 -0.14 14.62
N ASP A 101 -20.95 0.64 14.06
CA ASP A 101 -20.87 1.10 12.68
C ASP A 101 -19.82 2.20 12.49
N ARG A 102 -19.66 3.11 13.46
CA ARG A 102 -18.54 4.06 13.46
C ARG A 102 -17.19 3.36 13.50
N SER A 103 -17.07 2.35 14.34
CA SER A 103 -15.85 1.53 14.44
C SER A 103 -15.61 0.72 13.16
N ALA A 104 -16.67 0.22 12.51
CA ALA A 104 -16.56 -0.47 11.23
C ALA A 104 -16.10 0.46 10.09
N ALA A 105 -16.63 1.68 10.02
CA ALA A 105 -16.19 2.69 9.05
C ALA A 105 -14.71 3.04 9.24
N ALA A 106 -14.26 3.24 10.49
CA ALA A 106 -12.84 3.47 10.79
C ALA A 106 -11.95 2.28 10.40
N ARG A 107 -12.39 1.04 10.65
CA ARG A 107 -11.66 -0.15 10.19
C ARG A 107 -11.61 -0.25 8.66
N ALA A 108 -12.67 0.13 7.96
CA ALA A 108 -12.68 0.11 6.50
C ALA A 108 -11.64 1.08 5.92
N MET A 109 -11.48 2.27 6.52
CA MET A 109 -10.39 3.20 6.21
C MET A 109 -9.01 2.59 6.50
N ALA A 110 -8.86 1.97 7.68
CA ALA A 110 -7.62 1.32 8.11
C ALA A 110 -7.12 0.27 7.10
N PHE A 111 -8.04 -0.54 6.56
CA PHE A 111 -7.75 -1.63 5.63
C PHE A 111 -7.77 -1.22 4.15
N SER A 112 -7.91 0.06 3.83
CA SER A 112 -7.88 0.56 2.46
C SER A 112 -6.83 1.66 2.28
N PHE A 113 -7.19 2.92 2.60
CA PHE A 113 -6.33 4.08 2.42
C PHE A 113 -5.17 4.10 3.42
N ASP A 114 -5.47 3.92 4.72
CA ASP A 114 -4.47 4.05 5.78
C ASP A 114 -3.43 2.92 5.73
N TYR A 115 -3.79 1.77 5.15
CA TYR A 115 -2.88 0.66 4.94
C TYR A 115 -1.58 1.11 4.25
N PHE A 116 -1.68 2.06 3.31
CA PHE A 116 -0.53 2.64 2.64
C PHE A 116 -0.13 4.01 3.18
N MET A 117 -1.09 4.84 3.60
CA MET A 117 -0.80 6.18 4.10
C MET A 117 -0.03 6.18 5.42
N GLU A 118 -0.43 5.37 6.41
CA GLU A 118 0.22 5.38 7.72
C GLU A 118 1.71 4.96 7.68
N PRO A 119 2.10 3.89 6.95
CA PRO A 119 3.51 3.55 6.81
C PRO A 119 4.34 4.68 6.21
N ILE A 120 3.78 5.44 5.26
CA ILE A 120 4.46 6.58 4.65
C ILE A 120 4.57 7.75 5.64
N VAL A 121 3.57 7.99 6.49
CA VAL A 121 3.60 9.10 7.45
C VAL A 121 4.46 8.80 8.67
N ASN A 122 4.38 7.57 9.20
CA ASN A 122 4.91 7.24 10.53
C ASN A 122 5.79 5.97 10.55
N GLY A 123 5.95 5.27 9.43
CA GLY A 123 6.78 4.07 9.31
C GLY A 123 6.13 2.79 9.87
N LYS A 124 4.82 2.80 10.16
CA LYS A 124 4.09 1.69 10.80
C LYS A 124 2.75 1.44 10.12
N TYR A 125 2.27 0.21 10.21
CA TYR A 125 0.91 -0.12 9.79
C TYR A 125 -0.14 0.46 10.74
N PRO A 126 -1.39 0.68 10.26
CA PRO A 126 -2.51 1.07 11.11
C PRO A 126 -2.72 0.11 12.27
N THR A 127 -3.04 0.67 13.44
CA THR A 127 -3.28 -0.11 14.67
C THR A 127 -4.38 -1.16 14.48
N GLU A 128 -5.46 -0.81 13.77
CA GLU A 128 -6.54 -1.74 13.45
C GLU A 128 -6.05 -2.95 12.65
N MET A 129 -5.15 -2.76 11.69
CA MET A 129 -4.59 -3.87 10.91
C MET A 129 -3.75 -4.80 11.79
N VAL A 130 -2.87 -4.23 12.63
CA VAL A 130 -2.05 -5.02 13.58
C VAL A 130 -2.94 -5.79 14.56
N ASN A 131 -4.05 -5.19 15.00
CA ASN A 131 -4.98 -5.81 15.94
C ASN A 131 -5.85 -6.91 15.32
N HIS A 132 -6.13 -6.86 14.02
CA HIS A 132 -7.06 -7.79 13.36
C HIS A 132 -6.38 -8.84 12.47
N VAL A 133 -5.17 -8.58 11.98
CA VAL A 133 -4.41 -9.53 11.15
C VAL A 133 -3.54 -10.40 12.05
N LYS A 134 -3.93 -11.67 12.20
CA LYS A 134 -3.29 -12.64 13.10
C LYS A 134 -2.36 -13.61 12.36
N ASP A 135 -1.70 -14.47 13.13
CA ASP A 135 -0.91 -15.61 12.64
C ASP A 135 0.30 -15.22 11.78
N GLY A 136 0.88 -14.05 12.05
CA GLY A 136 2.06 -13.55 11.32
C GLY A 136 1.78 -13.18 9.86
N ARG A 137 0.50 -13.05 9.47
CA ARG A 137 0.13 -12.73 8.07
C ARG A 137 0.49 -11.30 7.66
N LEU A 138 0.54 -10.37 8.61
CA LEU A 138 1.02 -9.00 8.37
C LEU A 138 2.54 -8.96 8.61
N PRO A 139 3.35 -8.67 7.58
CA PRO A 139 4.80 -8.54 7.76
C PRO A 139 5.14 -7.38 8.71
N THR A 140 6.36 -7.38 9.23
CA THR A 140 6.88 -6.31 10.09
C THR A 140 8.00 -5.57 9.39
N PHE A 141 7.99 -4.24 9.44
CA PHE A 141 9.13 -3.45 8.97
C PHE A 141 10.33 -3.59 9.91
N THR A 142 11.53 -3.71 9.36
CA THR A 142 12.75 -3.47 10.14
C THR A 142 12.86 -1.99 10.54
N PRO A 143 13.72 -1.63 11.51
CA PRO A 143 13.98 -0.23 11.84
C PRO A 143 14.42 0.61 10.63
N GLU A 144 15.22 0.03 9.74
CA GLU A 144 15.73 0.68 8.53
C GLU A 144 14.61 0.91 7.52
N GLU A 145 13.74 -0.08 7.31
CA GLU A 145 12.58 0.02 6.42
C GLU A 145 11.56 1.04 6.93
N SER A 146 11.25 0.99 8.23
CA SER A 146 10.35 1.95 8.89
C SER A 146 10.86 3.39 8.75
N SER A 147 12.17 3.60 8.96
CA SER A 147 12.82 4.90 8.77
C SER A 147 12.80 5.36 7.31
N MET A 148 13.04 4.44 6.37
CA MET A 148 13.00 4.74 4.93
C MET A 148 11.61 5.16 4.45
N LEU A 149 10.55 4.55 4.97
CA LEU A 149 9.17 4.86 4.59
C LEU A 149 8.69 6.20 5.16
N LYS A 150 9.17 6.58 6.34
CA LYS A 150 8.70 7.78 7.04
C LYS A 150 9.03 9.05 6.25
N GLY A 151 7.98 9.72 5.78
CA GLY A 151 8.03 10.91 4.95
C GLY A 151 8.46 10.64 3.50
N SER A 152 8.43 9.39 3.04
CA SER A 152 8.74 9.06 1.64
C SER A 152 7.73 9.63 0.65
#